data_AF-A0A524NN26-F1
#
_entry.id   AF-A0A524NN26-F1
#
_cell.length_a   1.000
_cell.length_b   1.000
_cell.length_c   1.000
_cell.angle_alpha   90.00
_cell.angle_beta   90.00
_cell.angle_gamma   90.00
#
_symmetry.space_group_name_H-M   'P 1'
#
loop_
_entity.id
_entity.type
_entity.pdbx_description
1 polymer ?
#
loop_
_entity_poly.entity_id
_entity_poly.type
_entity_poly.pdbx_seq_one_letter_code
_entity_poly.pdbx_strand_id
1 'polypeptide(L)'
;MYYALKSEVFPSFILILMGSIDCLTTVIGVLYFGAAELNPLMAGIVSTNIVAFLALKISATFLIGFTYILAKRSLNRTPNKESKSFKYSYRFIKVAYTVLTVFLFIVIVNNIVVLLA
;
A
#
# COMPACT_ATOMS: atom_id res chain seq x y z
N MET A 1 10.01 -24.64 8.25
CA MET A 1 9.20 -23.50 8.77
C MET A 1 9.71 -22.13 8.31
N TYR A 2 11.02 -21.94 8.10
CA TYR A 2 11.62 -20.66 7.66
C TYR A 2 11.24 -20.19 6.23
N TYR A 3 11.03 -21.11 5.28
CA TYR A 3 10.70 -20.75 3.88
C TYR A 3 9.29 -20.18 3.69
N ALA A 4 8.31 -20.61 4.50
CA ALA A 4 6.93 -20.12 4.39
C ALA A 4 6.81 -18.66 4.83
N LEU A 5 7.51 -18.28 5.92
CA LEU A 5 7.49 -16.91 6.46
C LEU A 5 8.02 -15.88 5.45
N LYS A 6 9.08 -16.23 4.71
CA LYS A 6 9.70 -15.34 3.71
C LYS A 6 8.73 -15.00 2.57
N SER A 7 7.94 -15.97 2.08
CA SER A 7 6.95 -15.72 1.01
C SER A 7 5.69 -14.98 1.48
N GLU A 8 5.42 -14.97 2.79
CA GLU A 8 4.26 -14.27 3.36
C GLU A 8 4.55 -12.81 3.68
N VAL A 9 5.79 -12.50 4.09
CA VAL A 9 6.19 -11.14 4.49
C VAL A 9 6.63 -10.31 3.28
N PHE A 10 7.16 -10.93 2.22
CA PHE A 10 7.64 -10.23 1.03
C PHE A 10 6.59 -9.34 0.32
N PRO A 11 5.33 -9.78 0.10
CA PRO A 11 4.33 -8.94 -0.55
C PRO A 11 3.97 -7.72 0.31
N SER A 12 3.83 -7.90 1.62
CA SER A 12 3.55 -6.80 2.55
C SER A 12 4.70 -5.82 2.63
N PHE A 13 5.94 -6.31 2.60
CA PHE A 13 7.13 -5.48 2.55
C PHE A 13 7.14 -4.61 1.28
N ILE A 14 6.80 -5.18 0.11
CA ILE A 14 6.67 -4.41 -1.14
C ILE A 14 5.59 -3.34 -1.02
N LEU A 15 4.42 -3.66 -0.48
CA LEU A 15 3.34 -2.68 -0.31
C LEU A 15 3.76 -1.53 0.62
N ILE A 16 4.45 -1.86 1.73
CA ILE A 16 4.93 -0.83 2.66
C ILE A 16 5.99 0.04 2.01
N LEU A 17 6.93 -0.57 1.27
CA LEU A 17 7.97 0.15 0.56
C LEU A 17 7.37 1.08 -0.51
N MET A 18 6.44 0.57 -1.32
CA MET A 18 5.76 1.36 -2.35
C MET A 18 4.95 2.51 -1.75
N GLY A 19 4.16 2.27 -0.71
CA GLY A 19 3.41 3.34 -0.02
C GLY A 19 4.34 4.38 0.62
N SER A 20 5.51 3.97 1.11
CA SER A 20 6.52 4.90 1.64
C SER A 20 7.15 5.76 0.54
N ILE A 21 7.45 5.18 -0.64
CA ILE A 21 7.97 5.91 -1.80
C ILE A 21 6.92 6.90 -2.32
N ASP A 22 5.66 6.49 -2.45
CA ASP A 22 4.56 7.39 -2.80
C ASP A 22 4.47 8.56 -1.81
N CYS A 23 4.48 8.28 -0.51
CA CYS A 23 4.45 9.32 0.52
C CYS A 23 5.63 10.30 0.40
N LEU A 24 6.85 9.78 0.22
CA LEU A 24 8.05 10.61 0.10
C LEU A 24 8.02 11.48 -1.16
N THR A 25 7.70 10.88 -2.31
CA THR A 25 7.62 11.60 -3.60
C THR A 25 6.53 12.67 -3.57
N THR A 26 5.41 12.40 -2.90
CA THR A 26 4.36 13.39 -2.68
C THR A 26 4.85 14.57 -1.84
N VAL A 27 5.48 14.30 -0.69
CA VAL A 27 5.96 15.36 0.21
C VAL A 27 7.02 16.22 -0.49
N ILE A 28 7.93 15.61 -1.25
CA ILE A 28 8.92 16.34 -2.04
C ILE A 28 8.23 17.19 -3.11
N GLY A 29 7.27 16.61 -3.86
CA GLY A 29 6.52 17.31 -4.90
C GLY A 29 5.77 18.54 -4.35
N VAL A 30 5.11 18.38 -3.21
CA VAL A 30 4.37 19.47 -2.56
C VAL A 30 5.33 20.56 -2.06
N LEU A 31 6.39 20.18 -1.33
CA LEU A 31 7.28 21.15 -0.68
C LEU A 31 8.18 21.91 -1.64
N TYR A 32 8.68 21.25 -2.69
CA TYR A 32 9.70 21.82 -3.58
C TYR A 32 9.16 22.23 -4.95
N PHE A 33 8.09 21.58 -5.43
CA PHE A 33 7.55 21.80 -6.78
C PHE A 33 6.12 22.36 -6.77
N GLY A 34 5.51 22.57 -5.59
CA GLY A 34 4.13 23.03 -5.48
C GLY A 34 3.11 22.06 -6.07
N ALA A 35 3.45 20.77 -6.16
CA ALA A 35 2.54 19.75 -6.66
C ALA A 35 1.29 19.66 -5.79
N ALA A 36 0.13 19.50 -6.43
CA ALA A 36 -1.14 19.37 -5.73
C ALA A 36 -1.56 17.89 -5.64
N GLU A 37 -1.99 17.46 -4.46
CA GLU A 37 -2.64 16.16 -4.31
C GLU A 37 -3.95 16.14 -5.11
N LEU A 38 -4.15 15.10 -5.91
CA LEU A 38 -5.37 14.94 -6.73
C LEU A 38 -6.61 14.58 -5.91
N ASN A 39 -6.41 13.94 -4.76
CA ASN A 39 -7.52 13.60 -3.88
C ASN A 39 -7.92 14.84 -3.06
N PRO A 40 -9.14 15.40 -3.25
CA PRO A 40 -9.53 16.67 -2.64
C PRO A 40 -9.49 16.64 -1.10
N LEU A 41 -9.76 15.49 -0.49
CA LEU A 41 -9.69 15.34 0.97
C LEU A 41 -8.23 15.40 1.45
N MET A 42 -7.34 14.68 0.78
CA MET A 42 -5.90 14.68 1.10
C MET A 42 -5.24 16.01 0.73
N ALA A 43 -5.68 16.70 -0.32
CA ALA A 43 -5.19 18.02 -0.72
C ALA A 43 -5.44 19.08 0.37
N GLY A 44 -6.63 19.04 1.00
CA GLY A 44 -6.93 19.90 2.14
C GLY A 44 -6.01 19.64 3.33
N ILE A 45 -5.67 18.36 3.59
CA ILE A 45 -4.77 18.00 4.70
C ILE A 45 -3.32 18.37 4.37
N VAL A 46 -2.85 18.13 3.16
CA VAL A 46 -1.49 18.48 2.72
C VAL A 46 -1.24 19.97 2.82
N SER A 47 -2.19 20.78 2.36
CA SER A 47 -2.07 22.25 2.36
C SER A 47 -2.17 22.88 3.74
N THR A 48 -2.84 22.22 4.70
CA THR A 48 -3.01 22.73 6.06
C THR A 48 -1.97 22.18 7.04
N ASN A 49 -1.62 20.90 6.93
CA ASN A 49 -0.68 20.23 7.81
C ASN A 49 -0.03 19.01 7.12
N ILE A 50 1.15 19.24 6.54
CA ILE A 50 1.91 18.19 5.85
C ILE A 50 2.36 17.05 6.79
N VAL A 51 2.56 17.33 8.08
CA VAL A 51 2.93 16.30 9.06
C VAL A 51 1.75 15.37 9.33
N ALA A 52 0.53 15.91 9.43
CA ALA A 52 -0.69 15.12 9.56
C ALA A 52 -0.92 14.26 8.31
N PHE A 53 -0.68 14.81 7.12
CA PHE A 53 -0.74 14.04 5.88
C PHE A 53 0.25 12.87 5.88
N LEU A 54 1.51 13.10 6.24
CA LEU A 54 2.54 12.07 6.29
C LEU A 54 2.18 10.98 7.32
N ALA A 55 1.72 11.37 8.51
CA ALA A 55 1.27 10.43 9.53
C ALA A 55 0.09 9.56 9.05
N LEU A 56 -0.87 10.15 8.33
CA LEU A 56 -1.99 9.42 7.74
C LEU A 56 -1.55 8.46 6.63
N LYS A 57 -0.73 8.91 5.67
CA LYS A 57 -0.24 8.05 4.57
C LYS A 57 0.59 6.88 5.10
N ILE A 58 1.51 7.15 6.03
CA ILE A 58 2.36 6.12 6.62
C ILE A 58 1.51 5.15 7.45
N SER A 59 0.63 5.63 8.34
CA SER A 59 -0.22 4.74 9.15
C SER A 59 -1.13 3.87 8.27
N ALA A 60 -1.76 4.44 7.24
CA ALA A 60 -2.55 3.67 6.27
C ALA A 60 -1.72 2.60 5.56
N THR A 61 -0.51 2.95 5.13
CA THR A 61 0.42 2.02 4.47
C THR A 61 0.78 0.83 5.36
N PHE A 62 1.11 1.09 6.64
CA PHE A 62 1.37 0.04 7.62
C PHE A 62 0.12 -0.81 7.88
N LEU A 63 -1.05 -0.19 8.07
CA LEU A 63 -2.30 -0.90 8.31
C LEU A 63 -2.67 -1.82 7.14
N ILE A 64 -2.46 -1.39 5.90
CA ILE A 64 -2.68 -2.22 4.70
C ILE A 64 -1.72 -3.41 4.72
N GLY A 65 -0.43 -3.18 4.96
CA GLY A 65 0.57 -4.24 5.04
C GLY A 65 0.28 -5.26 6.14
N PHE A 66 -0.07 -4.80 7.34
CA PHE A 66 -0.45 -5.66 8.46
C PHE A 66 -1.74 -6.43 8.20
N THR A 67 -2.76 -5.77 7.66
CA THR A 67 -4.04 -6.42 7.31
C THR A 67 -3.82 -7.54 6.30
N TYR A 68 -2.95 -7.34 5.31
CA TYR A 68 -2.62 -8.39 4.34
C TYR A 68 -1.94 -9.60 5.01
N ILE A 69 -0.98 -9.37 5.93
CA ILE A 69 -0.34 -10.45 6.69
C ILE A 69 -1.38 -11.21 7.52
N LEU A 70 -2.22 -10.47 8.27
CA LEU A 70 -3.24 -11.05 9.13
C LEU A 70 -4.26 -11.85 8.33
N ALA A 71 -4.75 -11.31 7.21
CA ALA A 71 -5.68 -12.00 6.33
C ALA A 71 -5.08 -13.30 5.77
N LYS A 72 -3.83 -13.25 5.28
CA LYS A 72 -3.15 -14.43 4.74
C LYS A 72 -2.89 -15.49 5.82
N ARG A 73 -2.44 -15.08 7.01
CA ARG A 73 -2.24 -15.99 8.16
C ARG A 73 -3.55 -16.61 8.66
N SER A 74 -4.60 -15.80 8.79
CA SER A 74 -5.92 -16.27 9.21
C SER A 74 -6.47 -17.30 8.23
N LEU A 75 -6.37 -17.01 6.93
CA LEU A 75 -6.80 -17.94 5.89
C LEU A 75 -5.98 -19.25 5.95
N ASN A 76 -4.64 -19.16 6.02
CA ASN A 76 -3.76 -20.35 6.06
C ASN A 76 -3.92 -21.23 7.30
N ARG A 77 -4.46 -20.69 8.41
CA ARG A 77 -4.79 -21.45 9.64
C ARG A 77 -6.08 -22.24 9.54
N THR A 78 -6.90 -22.02 8.51
CA THR A 78 -8.17 -22.73 8.35
C THR A 78 -7.92 -24.20 7.98
N PRO A 79 -8.56 -25.18 8.68
CA PRO A 79 -8.35 -26.60 8.40
C PRO A 79 -8.96 -27.05 7.06
N ASN A 80 -10.03 -26.38 6.60
CA ASN A 80 -10.75 -26.73 5.38
C ASN A 80 -10.26 -25.95 4.14
N LYS A 81 -9.09 -26.34 3.63
CA LYS A 81 -8.43 -25.72 2.46
C LYS A 81 -9.06 -26.10 1.11
N GLU A 82 -9.83 -27.18 1.07
CA GLU A 82 -10.50 -27.65 -0.15
C GLU A 82 -11.84 -26.96 -0.42
N SER A 83 -12.40 -26.27 0.59
CA SER A 83 -13.67 -25.57 0.45
C SER A 83 -13.65 -24.50 -0.66
N LYS A 84 -14.77 -24.35 -1.36
CA LYS A 84 -14.94 -23.28 -2.37
C LYS A 84 -14.70 -21.90 -1.74
N SER A 85 -15.14 -21.68 -0.51
CA SER A 85 -14.93 -20.44 0.25
C SER A 85 -13.44 -20.12 0.44
N PHE A 86 -12.62 -21.09 0.83
CA PHE A 86 -11.16 -20.91 0.93
C PHE A 86 -10.54 -20.48 -0.41
N LYS A 87 -10.93 -21.15 -1.50
CA LYS A 87 -10.43 -20.83 -2.86
C LYS A 87 -10.81 -19.42 -3.30
N TYR A 88 -12.03 -18.96 -3.01
CA TYR A 88 -12.48 -17.60 -3.30
C TYR A 88 -11.72 -16.56 -2.45
N SER A 89 -11.63 -16.75 -1.13
CA SER A 89 -10.90 -15.84 -0.24
C SER A 89 -9.42 -15.74 -0.61
N TYR A 90 -8.79 -16.85 -0.99
CA TYR A 90 -7.40 -16.86 -1.43
C TYR A 90 -7.21 -16.08 -2.74
N ARG A 91 -8.11 -16.26 -3.71
CA ARG A 91 -8.12 -15.47 -4.96
C ARG A 91 -8.34 -13.99 -4.67
N PHE A 92 -9.27 -13.65 -3.79
CA PHE A 92 -9.56 -12.27 -3.44
C PHE A 92 -8.35 -11.56 -2.83
N ILE A 93 -7.64 -12.20 -1.89
CA ILE A 93 -6.41 -11.66 -1.31
C ILE A 93 -5.33 -11.43 -2.38
N LYS A 94 -5.16 -12.37 -3.33
CA LYS A 94 -4.23 -12.20 -4.45
C LYS A 94 -4.62 -11.04 -5.37
N VAL A 95 -5.88 -10.95 -5.75
CA VAL A 95 -6.38 -9.88 -6.63
C VAL A 95 -6.23 -8.52 -5.95
N ALA A 96 -6.61 -8.40 -4.67
CA ALA A 96 -6.45 -7.19 -3.90
C ALA A 96 -4.98 -6.75 -3.84
N TYR A 97 -4.05 -7.68 -3.61
CA TYR A 97 -2.62 -7.40 -3.66
C TYR A 97 -2.19 -6.87 -5.05
N THR A 98 -2.53 -7.58 -6.12
CA THR A 98 -2.15 -7.18 -7.48
C THR A 98 -2.71 -5.80 -7.83
N VAL A 99 -3.97 -5.53 -7.52
CA VAL A 99 -4.61 -4.23 -7.77
C VAL A 99 -3.90 -3.13 -6.98
N LEU A 100 -3.62 -3.33 -5.69
CA LEU A 100 -2.90 -2.37 -4.86
C LEU A 100 -1.49 -2.09 -5.38
N THR A 101 -0.76 -3.13 -5.77
CA THR A 101 0.59 -2.98 -6.33
C THR A 101 0.58 -2.19 -7.64
N VAL A 102 -0.34 -2.51 -8.57
CA VAL A 102 -0.46 -1.79 -9.85
C VAL A 102 -0.87 -0.33 -9.61
N PHE A 103 -1.83 -0.09 -8.74
CA PHE A 103 -2.26 1.26 -8.39
C PHE A 103 -1.12 2.09 -7.79
N LEU A 104 -0.42 1.57 -6.78
CA LEU A 104 0.72 2.24 -6.17
C LEU A 104 1.85 2.48 -7.18
N PHE A 105 2.11 1.53 -8.07
CA PHE A 105 3.10 1.69 -9.12
C PHE A 105 2.77 2.86 -10.06
N ILE A 106 1.51 2.96 -10.52
CA ILE A 106 1.07 4.07 -11.36
C ILE A 106 1.24 5.41 -10.63
N VAL A 107 0.85 5.48 -9.35
CA VAL A 107 0.99 6.70 -8.54
C VAL A 107 2.46 7.09 -8.38
N ILE A 108 3.35 6.14 -8.05
CA ILE A 108 4.78 6.40 -7.91
C ILE A 108 5.37 6.90 -9.24
N VAL A 109 5.05 6.24 -10.36
CA VAL A 109 5.53 6.66 -11.68
C VAL A 109 5.03 8.06 -12.01
N ASN A 110 3.76 8.36 -11.75
CA ASN A 110 3.21 9.70 -11.95
C ASN A 110 3.94 10.75 -11.11
N ASN A 111 4.16 10.48 -9.82
CA ASN A 111 4.87 11.42 -8.95
C ASN A 111 6.32 11.62 -9.40
N ILE A 112 7.01 10.56 -9.85
CA ILE A 112 8.39 10.67 -10.38
C ILE A 112 8.42 11.48 -11.67
N VAL A 113 7.46 11.29 -12.59
CA VAL A 113 7.36 12.07 -13.83
C VAL A 113 7.15 13.55 -13.50
N VAL A 114 6.29 13.88 -12.55
CA VAL A 114 6.07 15.26 -12.10
C VAL A 114 7.32 15.86 -11.45
N LEU A 115 8.11 15.06 -10.73
CA LEU A 115 9.37 15.51 -10.12
C LEU A 115 10.52 15.72 -11.12
N LEU A 116 10.46 15.06 -12.29
CA LEU A 116 11.49 15.13 -13.34
C LEU A 116 11.13 16.10 -14.47
N ALA A 117 9.88 16.54 -14.56
CA ALA A 117 9.40 17.53 -15.50
C ALA A 117 9.68 18.95 -15.00
#